data_AF-A0A496TES8-F1
#
_entry.id   AF-A0A496TES8-F1
#
_cell.length_a   1.000
_cell.length_b   1.000
_cell.length_c   1.000
_cell.angle_alpha   90.00
_cell.angle_beta   90.00
_cell.angle_gamma   90.00
#
_symmetry.space_group_name_H-M   'P 1'
#
loop_
_entity.id
_entity.type
_entity.pdbx_description
1 polymer ?
#
loop_
_entity_poly.entity_id
_entity_poly.type
_entity_poly.pdbx_seq_one_letter_code
_entity_poly.pdbx_strand_id
1 'polypeptide(L)'
;MNIHVGRVLVLGGAGLVGAQVVRQIARDLKPELIVIASRYQREVREALRDFHKEFPDISFEGCWGNVFVRKQFADKTRKEILESLSKSRVLFQDVFGDKSATYQQSQLVDIIRSFKPEVIVDSINTATAISYQDVYTTSLEVENILNQIQADDRSEQARPLEKVSIKKLEHLLVSQSIPQLIRHVQLLWEAMVEVGTRIYVKIGTTGTGGMGLNIPYTHSEDKPSANLMTKTAVAFAHTGLLFLMARTPGGPIVKEIKPGAMIGYRKIEYRAIRRDGKPAMIYESQMEPLGNTVDISFRTGYNQKGELMMVGVDTGENGFFTLGEFEAITSLYQMEFVTPEEIAQNVVLEIMGSNTGKDVIAAIDGAIMDPSYRAGYLRRPVLEEMKRLEKKTNSHSVALGQLGPPELSKLLYEAHLLKIRYKTLQNVLDAEPEAISRSLYNYVRRSEIRNVIVSVGIPILTPDGKQLIRGPFINIPEYRGEFVVQSTPEQIDRWAKKGWVDLRPKNFVIWQDRFRQMLRSTTTFLNEGSTAITLRSYLSDEINIGEVVGWIFNNDPQIKGYRIKAL
;
A
#
# COMPACT_ATOMS: atom_id res chain seq x y z
N MET A 1 0.28 -26.45 19.22
CA MET A 1 -1.01 -26.12 18.56
C MET A 1 -0.75 -26.32 17.06
N ASN A 2 -1.25 -27.39 16.43
CA ASN A 2 -0.99 -27.63 15.00
C ASN A 2 -1.92 -26.73 14.18
N ILE A 3 -1.37 -25.64 13.64
CA ILE A 3 -2.09 -24.82 12.67
C ILE A 3 -2.05 -25.58 11.34
N HIS A 4 -3.19 -26.11 10.91
CA HIS A 4 -3.32 -26.64 9.55
C HIS A 4 -3.28 -25.46 8.57
N VAL A 5 -2.35 -25.52 7.62
CA VAL A 5 -2.21 -24.55 6.53
C VAL A 5 -2.39 -25.32 5.23
N GLY A 6 -3.46 -25.08 4.47
CA GLY A 6 -3.72 -25.82 3.24
C GLY A 6 -2.84 -25.35 2.08
N ARG A 7 -2.87 -24.05 1.77
CA ARG A 7 -2.21 -23.49 0.58
C ARG A 7 -1.30 -22.31 0.91
N VAL A 8 -0.05 -22.39 0.48
CA VAL A 8 0.96 -21.35 0.68
C VAL A 8 1.45 -20.82 -0.66
N LEU A 9 1.50 -19.50 -0.83
CA LEU A 9 2.15 -18.85 -1.96
C LEU A 9 3.46 -18.19 -1.48
N VAL A 10 4.58 -18.52 -2.13
CA VAL A 10 5.88 -17.89 -1.86
C VAL A 10 6.30 -17.04 -3.05
N LEU A 11 6.14 -15.72 -2.93
CA LEU A 11 6.63 -14.74 -3.90
C LEU A 11 8.13 -14.58 -3.73
N GLY A 12 8.90 -14.78 -4.80
CA GLY A 12 10.36 -14.92 -4.76
C GLY A 12 10.83 -16.32 -4.34
N GLY A 13 9.98 -17.35 -4.41
CA GLY A 13 10.24 -18.68 -3.86
C GLY A 13 11.41 -19.46 -4.48
N ALA A 14 11.85 -19.13 -5.70
CA ALA A 14 13.06 -19.70 -6.29
C ALA A 14 14.36 -18.93 -5.92
N GLY A 15 14.23 -17.80 -5.23
CA GLY A 15 15.35 -16.99 -4.74
C GLY A 15 16.01 -17.60 -3.50
N LEU A 16 17.15 -17.04 -3.08
CA LEU A 16 17.95 -17.56 -1.98
C LEU A 16 17.14 -17.76 -0.67
N VAL A 17 16.49 -16.70 -0.20
CA VAL A 17 15.67 -16.76 1.03
C VAL A 17 14.36 -17.52 0.77
N GLY A 18 13.67 -17.22 -0.33
CA GLY A 18 12.40 -17.85 -0.67
C GLY A 18 12.50 -19.37 -0.73
N ALA A 19 13.59 -19.92 -1.25
CA ALA A 19 13.79 -21.36 -1.31
C ALA A 19 13.94 -21.99 0.09
N GLN A 20 14.64 -21.33 1.02
CA GLN A 20 14.72 -21.84 2.39
C GLN A 20 13.41 -21.70 3.15
N VAL A 21 12.64 -20.64 2.91
CA VAL A 21 11.27 -20.52 3.42
C VAL A 21 10.42 -21.68 2.94
N VAL A 22 10.47 -22.02 1.64
CA VAL A 22 9.75 -23.16 1.08
C VAL A 22 10.13 -24.46 1.79
N ARG A 23 11.43 -24.71 1.98
CA ARG A 23 11.91 -25.90 2.71
C ARG A 23 11.42 -25.93 4.15
N GLN A 24 11.46 -24.80 4.86
CA GLN A 24 11.02 -24.75 6.25
C GLN A 24 9.51 -24.95 6.38
N ILE A 25 8.72 -24.32 5.50
CA ILE A 25 7.26 -24.52 5.43
C ILE A 25 6.93 -25.98 5.12
N ALA A 26 7.62 -26.59 4.16
CA ALA A 26 7.45 -27.98 3.80
C ALA A 26 7.75 -28.94 4.97
N ARG A 27 8.79 -28.67 5.77
CA ARG A 27 9.17 -29.49 6.93
C ARG A 27 8.19 -29.37 8.09
N ASP A 28 7.84 -28.14 8.45
CA ASP A 28 7.18 -27.85 9.72
C ASP A 28 5.66 -27.72 9.60
N LEU A 29 5.17 -27.14 8.51
CA LEU A 29 3.74 -26.88 8.29
C LEU A 29 3.07 -27.96 7.43
N LYS A 30 3.83 -28.61 6.54
CA LYS A 30 3.37 -29.68 5.63
C LYS A 30 2.04 -29.34 4.93
N PRO A 31 1.96 -28.21 4.21
CA PRO A 31 0.73 -27.81 3.53
C PRO A 31 0.38 -28.75 2.37
N GLU A 32 -0.88 -28.73 1.94
CA GLU A 32 -1.36 -29.51 0.78
C GLU A 32 -0.70 -29.04 -0.52
N LEU A 33 -0.48 -27.72 -0.65
CA LEU A 33 0.09 -27.09 -1.84
C LEU A 33 1.00 -25.91 -1.47
N ILE A 34 2.21 -25.89 -2.05
CA ILE A 34 3.11 -24.74 -2.06
C ILE A 34 3.26 -24.21 -3.49
N VAL A 35 2.92 -22.95 -3.69
CA VAL A 35 3.05 -22.26 -4.98
C VAL A 35 4.33 -21.43 -4.99
N ILE A 36 5.19 -21.69 -5.97
CA ILE A 36 6.48 -21.02 -6.16
C ILE A 36 6.33 -19.95 -7.24
N ALA A 37 6.43 -18.68 -6.85
CA ALA A 37 6.34 -17.56 -7.78
C ALA A 37 7.69 -16.84 -7.88
N SER A 38 8.29 -16.74 -9.07
CA SER A 38 9.52 -15.97 -9.30
C SER A 38 9.55 -15.27 -10.66
N ARG A 39 10.53 -14.38 -10.92
CA ARG A 39 10.56 -13.60 -12.18
C ARG A 39 10.77 -14.46 -13.42
N TYR A 40 11.63 -15.48 -13.33
CA TYR A 40 12.08 -16.26 -14.48
C TYR A 40 11.55 -17.69 -14.46
N GLN A 41 10.96 -18.12 -15.57
CA GLN A 41 10.39 -19.46 -15.73
C GLN A 41 11.42 -20.57 -15.47
N ARG A 42 12.67 -20.38 -15.90
CA ARG A 42 13.75 -21.35 -15.71
C ARG A 42 14.01 -21.64 -14.24
N GLU A 43 14.16 -20.59 -13.43
CA GLU A 43 14.42 -20.71 -11.98
C GLU A 43 13.27 -21.42 -11.27
N VAL A 44 12.02 -21.12 -11.64
CA VAL A 44 10.85 -21.79 -11.07
C VAL A 44 10.87 -23.27 -11.41
N ARG A 45 11.14 -23.64 -12.67
CA ARG A 45 11.21 -25.05 -13.09
C ARG A 45 12.34 -25.82 -12.42
N GLU A 46 13.49 -25.18 -12.22
CA GLU A 46 14.62 -25.78 -11.48
C GLU A 46 14.23 -25.98 -10.01
N ALA A 47 13.70 -24.95 -9.34
CA ALA A 47 13.27 -25.03 -7.94
C ALA A 47 12.18 -26.09 -7.73
N LEU A 48 11.19 -26.20 -8.63
CA LEU A 48 10.18 -27.25 -8.55
C LEU A 48 10.79 -28.64 -8.61
N ARG A 49 11.76 -28.90 -9.49
CA ARG A 49 12.41 -30.22 -9.58
C ARG A 49 13.10 -30.58 -8.25
N ASP A 50 13.79 -29.62 -7.67
CA ASP A 50 14.50 -29.81 -6.40
C ASP A 50 13.50 -30.07 -5.25
N PHE A 51 12.44 -29.27 -5.14
CA PHE A 51 11.44 -29.41 -4.08
C PHE A 51 10.62 -30.70 -4.19
N HIS A 52 10.22 -31.13 -5.39
CA HIS A 52 9.54 -32.43 -5.56
C HIS A 52 10.45 -33.60 -5.18
N LYS A 53 11.76 -33.47 -5.38
CA LYS A 53 12.74 -34.49 -4.98
C LYS A 53 12.95 -34.51 -3.45
N GLU A 54 13.02 -33.34 -2.82
CA GLU A 54 13.22 -33.20 -1.38
C GLU A 54 11.95 -33.54 -0.57
N PHE A 55 10.76 -33.24 -1.09
CA PHE A 55 9.47 -33.37 -0.40
C PHE A 55 8.42 -34.03 -1.31
N PRO A 56 8.49 -35.37 -1.49
CA PRO A 56 7.59 -36.08 -2.41
C PRO A 56 6.11 -36.08 -1.99
N ASP A 57 5.84 -35.85 -0.70
CA ASP A 57 4.49 -35.89 -0.13
C ASP A 57 3.74 -34.54 -0.22
N ILE A 58 4.37 -33.49 -0.75
CA ILE A 58 3.79 -32.14 -0.85
C ILE A 58 3.57 -31.78 -2.32
N SER A 59 2.42 -31.21 -2.65
CA SER A 59 2.18 -30.69 -4.01
C SER A 59 2.89 -29.35 -4.20
N PHE A 60 3.61 -29.20 -5.32
CA PHE A 60 4.19 -27.92 -5.71
C PHE A 60 3.71 -27.45 -7.08
N GLU A 61 3.30 -26.18 -7.15
CA GLU A 61 2.97 -25.52 -8.42
C GLU A 61 3.85 -24.29 -8.64
N GLY A 62 4.06 -23.91 -9.90
CA GLY A 62 4.94 -22.80 -10.24
C GLY A 62 4.28 -21.77 -11.14
N CYS A 63 4.48 -20.49 -10.82
CA CYS A 63 4.12 -19.38 -11.70
C CYS A 63 5.29 -18.40 -11.85
N TRP A 64 5.32 -17.63 -12.93
CA TRP A 64 6.43 -16.71 -13.19
C TRP A 64 6.00 -15.40 -13.83
N GLY A 65 6.90 -14.43 -13.78
CA GLY A 65 6.75 -13.12 -14.42
C GLY A 65 6.85 -11.96 -13.45
N ASN A 66 6.79 -10.75 -13.99
CA ASN A 66 6.82 -9.51 -13.23
C ASN A 66 5.46 -9.26 -12.55
N VAL A 67 5.41 -9.34 -11.23
CA VAL A 67 4.19 -9.13 -10.43
C VAL A 67 3.80 -7.65 -10.27
N PHE A 68 4.65 -6.71 -10.67
CA PHE A 68 4.41 -5.27 -10.55
C PHE A 68 3.70 -4.66 -11.77
N VAL A 69 3.31 -5.49 -12.75
CA VAL A 69 2.71 -5.04 -14.01
C VAL A 69 1.48 -5.89 -14.36
N ARG A 70 0.78 -5.48 -15.43
CA ARG A 70 -0.31 -6.28 -16.00
C ARG A 70 0.18 -7.63 -16.51
N LYS A 71 -0.70 -8.63 -16.52
CA LYS A 71 -0.43 -10.00 -17.00
C LYS A 71 0.18 -10.04 -18.41
N GLN A 72 -0.32 -9.21 -19.32
CA GLN A 72 0.21 -9.09 -20.69
C GLN A 72 1.65 -8.55 -20.79
N PHE A 73 2.19 -7.99 -19.70
CA PHE A 73 3.56 -7.47 -19.62
C PHE A 73 4.43 -8.28 -18.66
N ALA A 74 3.93 -9.38 -18.10
CA ALA A 74 4.64 -10.15 -17.08
C ALA A 74 5.97 -10.75 -17.59
N ASP A 75 6.08 -11.01 -18.89
CA ASP A 75 7.28 -11.48 -19.56
C ASP A 75 8.30 -10.35 -19.82
N LYS A 76 7.86 -9.09 -19.86
CA LYS A 76 8.68 -7.94 -20.30
C LYS A 76 9.54 -7.34 -19.21
N THR A 77 10.68 -6.82 -19.61
CA THR A 77 11.51 -5.95 -18.77
C THR A 77 10.91 -4.55 -18.73
N ARG A 78 11.22 -3.79 -17.69
CA ARG A 78 10.74 -2.41 -17.56
C ARG A 78 11.21 -1.53 -18.73
N LYS A 79 12.46 -1.72 -19.18
CA LYS A 79 13.03 -1.02 -20.33
C LYS A 79 12.19 -1.22 -21.61
N GLU A 80 11.83 -2.47 -21.93
CA GLU A 80 11.00 -2.78 -23.10
C GLU A 80 9.57 -2.19 -23.03
N ILE A 81 9.05 -1.97 -21.82
CA ILE A 81 7.74 -1.33 -21.62
C ILE A 81 7.88 0.18 -21.87
N LEU A 82 8.89 0.82 -21.28
CA LEU A 82 9.12 2.26 -21.37
C LEU A 82 9.60 2.72 -22.76
N GLU A 83 10.21 1.83 -23.55
CA GLU A 83 10.62 2.16 -24.92
C GLU A 83 9.43 2.48 -25.85
N SER A 84 8.24 1.97 -25.52
CA SER A 84 7.01 2.16 -26.29
C SER A 84 6.07 3.16 -25.61
N LEU A 85 5.75 4.27 -26.28
CA LEU A 85 4.82 5.29 -25.77
C LEU A 85 3.44 4.71 -25.39
N SER A 86 2.90 3.81 -26.21
CA SER A 86 1.60 3.20 -25.93
C SER A 86 1.63 2.34 -24.65
N LYS A 87 2.72 1.60 -24.41
CA LYS A 87 2.88 0.79 -23.21
C LYS A 87 3.23 1.62 -21.98
N SER A 88 4.04 2.67 -22.13
CA SER A 88 4.34 3.66 -21.08
C SER A 88 3.06 4.31 -20.56
N ARG A 89 2.15 4.71 -21.46
CA ARG A 89 0.84 5.25 -21.10
C ARG A 89 -0.02 4.25 -20.32
N VAL A 90 0.10 2.95 -20.59
CA VAL A 90 -0.57 1.91 -19.78
C VAL A 90 -0.01 1.88 -18.36
N LEU A 91 1.31 1.95 -18.18
CA LEU A 91 1.91 2.04 -16.84
C LEU A 91 1.45 3.30 -16.10
N PHE A 92 1.35 4.44 -16.81
CA PHE A 92 0.80 5.67 -16.21
C PHE A 92 -0.62 5.45 -15.70
N GLN A 93 -1.48 4.80 -16.49
CA GLN A 93 -2.84 4.45 -16.07
C GLN A 93 -2.85 3.45 -14.90
N ASP A 94 -1.88 2.55 -14.84
CA ASP A 94 -1.77 1.61 -13.72
C ASP A 94 -1.43 2.30 -12.40
N VAL A 95 -0.56 3.30 -12.45
CA VAL A 95 -0.15 4.05 -11.27
C VAL A 95 -1.20 5.10 -10.90
N PHE A 96 -1.59 5.96 -11.83
CA PHE A 96 -2.39 7.16 -11.56
C PHE A 96 -3.85 7.10 -12.03
N GLY A 97 -4.19 6.11 -12.86
CA GLY A 97 -5.54 5.95 -13.42
C GLY A 97 -6.50 5.20 -12.51
N ASP A 98 -7.52 4.58 -13.12
CA ASP A 98 -8.54 3.81 -12.39
C ASP A 98 -7.98 2.51 -11.80
N LYS A 99 -7.92 2.47 -10.47
CA LYS A 99 -7.51 1.29 -9.69
C LYS A 99 -8.28 0.03 -10.12
N SER A 100 -9.58 0.14 -10.36
CA SER A 100 -10.45 -1.01 -10.60
C SER A 100 -10.08 -1.69 -11.92
N ALA A 101 -9.86 -0.89 -12.98
CA ALA A 101 -9.37 -1.39 -14.27
C ALA A 101 -8.00 -2.06 -14.14
N THR A 102 -7.07 -1.46 -13.40
CA THR A 102 -5.72 -2.03 -13.16
C THR A 102 -5.78 -3.32 -12.36
N TYR A 103 -6.64 -3.40 -11.35
CA TYR A 103 -6.83 -4.58 -10.52
C TYR A 103 -7.23 -5.82 -11.35
N GLN A 104 -8.15 -5.65 -12.30
CA GLN A 104 -8.60 -6.76 -13.16
C GLN A 104 -7.51 -7.29 -14.10
N GLN A 105 -6.47 -6.51 -14.39
CA GLN A 105 -5.43 -6.88 -15.35
C GLN A 105 -4.07 -7.17 -14.69
N SER A 106 -3.97 -7.03 -13.37
CA SER A 106 -2.73 -7.20 -12.62
C SER A 106 -2.26 -8.65 -12.58
N GLN A 107 -0.98 -8.88 -12.83
CA GLN A 107 -0.37 -10.22 -12.74
C GLN A 107 -0.43 -10.77 -11.31
N LEU A 108 -0.17 -9.92 -10.31
CA LEU A 108 -0.21 -10.33 -8.91
C LEU A 108 -1.62 -10.80 -8.49
N VAL A 109 -2.64 -10.03 -8.89
CA VAL A 109 -4.03 -10.33 -8.57
C VAL A 109 -4.47 -11.63 -9.24
N ASP A 110 -4.08 -11.85 -10.49
CA ASP A 110 -4.35 -13.09 -11.23
C ASP A 110 -3.74 -14.32 -10.53
N ILE A 111 -2.49 -14.21 -10.05
CA ILE A 111 -1.83 -15.28 -9.27
C ILE A 111 -2.62 -15.56 -7.98
N ILE A 112 -2.92 -14.53 -7.17
CA ILE A 112 -3.62 -14.70 -5.88
C ILE A 112 -5.02 -15.31 -6.09
N ARG A 113 -5.77 -14.85 -7.10
CA ARG A 113 -7.09 -15.39 -7.45
C ARG A 113 -7.05 -16.85 -7.91
N SER A 114 -6.02 -17.21 -8.67
CA SER A 114 -5.89 -18.55 -9.23
C SER A 114 -5.61 -19.58 -8.13
N PHE A 115 -4.70 -19.26 -7.21
CA PHE A 115 -4.25 -20.20 -6.18
C PHE A 115 -5.01 -20.11 -4.86
N LYS A 116 -5.64 -18.96 -4.56
CA LYS A 116 -6.36 -18.66 -3.31
C LYS A 116 -5.54 -19.08 -2.06
N PRO A 117 -4.33 -18.54 -1.88
CA PRO A 117 -3.45 -18.93 -0.79
C PRO A 117 -4.03 -18.52 0.58
N GLU A 118 -3.91 -19.41 1.56
CA GLU A 118 -4.18 -19.08 2.97
C GLU A 118 -3.05 -18.27 3.58
N VAL A 119 -1.82 -18.55 3.17
CA VAL A 119 -0.61 -17.85 3.61
C VAL A 119 0.16 -17.36 2.40
N ILE A 120 0.57 -16.10 2.41
CA ILE A 120 1.50 -15.53 1.44
C ILE A 120 2.79 -15.17 2.17
N VAL A 121 3.93 -15.69 1.69
CA VAL A 121 5.25 -15.18 2.08
C VAL A 121 5.84 -14.43 0.91
N ASP A 122 6.13 -13.15 1.11
CA ASP A 122 6.74 -12.28 0.11
C ASP A 122 8.22 -12.06 0.39
N SER A 123 9.07 -12.84 -0.30
CA SER A 123 10.52 -12.70 -0.29
C SER A 123 11.07 -11.90 -1.48
N ILE A 124 10.24 -11.17 -2.22
CA ILE A 124 10.70 -10.27 -3.28
C ILE A 124 11.29 -9.01 -2.63
N ASN A 125 12.46 -8.56 -3.06
CA ASN A 125 12.95 -7.25 -2.65
C ASN A 125 12.18 -6.12 -3.38
N THR A 126 10.96 -5.83 -2.92
CA THR A 126 10.05 -4.83 -3.50
C THR A 126 10.69 -3.45 -3.54
N ALA A 127 11.50 -3.11 -2.54
CA ALA A 127 12.23 -1.85 -2.53
C ALA A 127 13.17 -1.75 -3.74
N THR A 128 14.02 -2.76 -3.96
CA THR A 128 14.89 -2.82 -5.15
C THR A 128 14.09 -2.80 -6.45
N ALA A 129 12.99 -3.55 -6.53
CA ALA A 129 12.18 -3.60 -7.75
C ALA A 129 11.53 -2.25 -8.13
N ILE A 130 11.29 -1.37 -7.15
CA ILE A 130 10.60 -0.09 -7.34
C ILE A 130 11.54 1.13 -7.27
N SER A 131 12.66 1.07 -6.52
CA SER A 131 13.55 2.22 -6.29
C SER A 131 14.51 2.51 -7.44
N TYR A 132 14.93 1.49 -8.20
CA TYR A 132 15.89 1.65 -9.30
C TYR A 132 15.18 2.02 -10.60
N GLN A 133 14.56 3.19 -10.62
CA GLN A 133 13.82 3.71 -11.79
C GLN A 133 14.42 4.99 -12.36
N ASP A 134 15.69 5.26 -12.01
CA ASP A 134 16.52 6.32 -12.57
C ASP A 134 15.85 7.71 -12.56
N VAL A 135 15.12 8.00 -11.48
CA VAL A 135 14.38 9.25 -11.30
C VAL A 135 15.33 10.44 -11.33
N TYR A 136 16.50 10.33 -10.71
CA TYR A 136 17.47 11.42 -10.62
C TYR A 136 18.02 11.81 -12.01
N THR A 137 18.52 10.85 -12.79
CA THR A 137 19.02 11.13 -14.15
C THR A 137 17.89 11.65 -15.03
N THR A 138 16.72 11.01 -14.99
CA THR A 138 15.56 11.46 -15.78
C THR A 138 15.11 12.88 -15.40
N SER A 139 15.23 13.26 -14.12
CA SER A 139 14.86 14.60 -13.65
C SER A 139 15.81 15.66 -14.20
N LEU A 140 17.12 15.41 -14.18
CA LEU A 140 18.13 16.31 -14.77
C LEU A 140 17.94 16.44 -16.29
N GLU A 141 17.64 15.34 -16.97
CA GLU A 141 17.34 15.36 -18.40
C GLU A 141 16.10 16.19 -18.73
N VAL A 142 15.03 16.06 -17.94
CA VAL A 142 13.80 16.86 -18.09
C VAL A 142 14.04 18.33 -17.77
N GLU A 143 14.82 18.64 -16.73
CA GLU A 143 15.20 20.02 -16.39
C GLU A 143 15.96 20.70 -17.54
N ASN A 144 16.91 20.00 -18.17
CA ASN A 144 17.62 20.50 -19.34
C ASN A 144 16.65 20.81 -20.50
N ILE A 145 15.64 19.95 -20.73
CA ILE A 145 14.60 20.18 -21.74
C ILE A 145 13.77 21.42 -21.40
N LEU A 146 13.37 21.57 -20.13
CA LEU A 146 12.59 22.74 -19.69
C LEU A 146 13.38 24.04 -19.83
N ASN A 147 14.67 24.02 -19.49
CA ASN A 147 15.56 25.18 -19.66
C ASN A 147 15.73 25.56 -21.14
N GLN A 148 15.84 24.57 -22.03
CA GLN A 148 15.86 24.81 -23.48
C GLN A 148 14.56 25.44 -23.97
N ILE A 149 13.40 24.93 -23.53
CA ILE A 149 12.09 25.51 -23.88
C ILE A 149 11.97 26.95 -23.39
N GLN A 150 12.36 27.25 -22.15
CA GLN A 150 12.31 28.61 -21.60
C GLN A 150 13.26 29.58 -22.31
N ALA A 151 14.43 29.11 -22.76
CA ALA A 151 15.35 29.90 -23.55
C ALA A 151 14.79 30.20 -24.95
N ASP A 152 14.12 29.22 -25.57
CA ASP A 152 13.48 29.36 -26.87
C ASP A 152 12.19 30.22 -26.81
N ASP A 153 11.42 30.19 -25.72
CA ASP A 153 10.20 31.02 -25.51
C ASP A 153 10.52 32.52 -25.39
N ARG A 154 11.79 32.88 -25.10
CA ARG A 154 12.28 34.26 -25.16
C ARG A 154 12.65 34.72 -26.58
N SER A 155 12.62 33.81 -27.55
CA SER A 155 12.69 34.10 -28.98
C SER A 155 11.28 34.01 -29.57
N GLU A 156 10.91 34.86 -30.54
CA GLU A 156 9.55 34.91 -31.12
C GLU A 156 9.10 33.62 -31.87
N GLN A 157 9.84 32.51 -31.75
CA GLN A 157 9.59 31.24 -32.41
C GLN A 157 9.58 30.08 -31.41
N ALA A 158 8.47 29.94 -30.68
CA ALA A 158 8.23 28.77 -29.82
C ALA A 158 8.24 27.48 -30.67
N ARG A 159 9.25 26.62 -30.49
CA ARG A 159 9.29 25.31 -31.16
C ARG A 159 8.34 24.33 -30.48
N PRO A 160 7.59 23.51 -31.23
CA PRO A 160 6.77 22.48 -30.63
C PRO A 160 7.64 21.44 -29.89
N LEU A 161 7.17 21.02 -28.71
CA LEU A 161 7.76 19.93 -27.93
C LEU A 161 7.92 18.67 -28.80
N GLU A 162 9.16 18.26 -29.03
CA GLU A 162 9.45 17.06 -29.83
C GLU A 162 8.97 15.78 -29.10
N LYS A 163 8.70 14.72 -29.88
CA LYS A 163 8.26 13.42 -29.34
C LYS A 163 9.23 12.82 -28.32
N VAL A 164 10.54 13.10 -28.45
CA VAL A 164 11.58 12.65 -27.51
C VAL A 164 11.39 13.32 -26.14
N SER A 165 11.05 14.61 -26.12
CA SER A 165 10.77 15.37 -24.89
C SER A 165 9.53 14.87 -24.16
N ILE A 166 8.46 14.53 -24.90
CA ILE A 166 7.25 13.94 -24.32
C ILE A 166 7.54 12.57 -23.69
N LYS A 167 8.31 11.72 -24.37
CA LYS A 167 8.68 10.39 -23.84
C LYS A 167 9.46 10.48 -22.54
N LYS A 168 10.39 11.44 -22.41
CA LYS A 168 11.17 11.67 -21.19
C LYS A 168 10.30 12.20 -20.04
N LEU A 169 9.36 13.10 -20.32
CA LEU A 169 8.36 13.56 -19.35
C LEU A 169 7.47 12.41 -18.85
N GLU A 170 6.95 11.57 -19.75
CA GLU A 170 6.17 10.39 -19.36
C GLU A 170 7.00 9.42 -18.51
N HIS A 171 8.26 9.18 -18.89
CA HIS A 171 9.18 8.33 -18.12
C HIS A 171 9.35 8.86 -16.69
N LEU A 172 9.57 10.17 -16.52
CA LEU A 172 9.68 10.79 -15.20
C LEU A 172 8.42 10.57 -14.35
N LEU A 173 7.23 10.75 -14.94
CA LEU A 173 5.96 10.59 -14.23
C LEU A 173 5.78 9.16 -13.71
N VAL A 174 6.11 8.14 -14.52
CA VAL A 174 5.94 6.73 -14.14
C VAL A 174 7.12 6.16 -13.35
N SER A 175 8.22 6.90 -13.20
CA SER A 175 9.39 6.49 -12.41
C SER A 175 9.28 6.78 -10.91
N GLN A 176 8.20 7.45 -10.48
CA GLN A 176 7.99 7.75 -9.06
C GLN A 176 7.72 6.49 -8.23
N SER A 177 8.62 6.18 -7.29
CA SER A 177 8.58 4.94 -6.50
C SER A 177 7.38 4.86 -5.54
N ILE A 178 7.03 5.95 -4.86
CA ILE A 178 5.98 5.93 -3.82
C ILE A 178 4.57 5.67 -4.41
N PRO A 179 4.11 6.35 -5.48
CA PRO A 179 2.82 6.04 -6.11
C PRO A 179 2.71 4.57 -6.56
N GLN A 180 3.78 4.01 -7.13
CA GLN A 180 3.83 2.60 -7.54
C GLN A 180 3.71 1.66 -6.35
N LEU A 181 4.42 1.94 -5.26
CA LEU A 181 4.35 1.16 -4.04
C LEU A 181 2.94 1.20 -3.43
N ILE A 182 2.34 2.39 -3.33
CA ILE A 182 0.95 2.55 -2.83
C ILE A 182 -0.01 1.72 -3.67
N ARG A 183 0.09 1.81 -5.00
CA ARG A 183 -0.76 1.01 -5.89
C ARG A 183 -0.55 -0.48 -5.67
N HIS A 184 0.71 -0.94 -5.63
CA HIS A 184 1.03 -2.36 -5.42
C HIS A 184 0.41 -2.90 -4.12
N VAL A 185 0.56 -2.18 -3.01
CA VAL A 185 -0.01 -2.57 -1.71
C VAL A 185 -1.54 -2.59 -1.75
N GLN A 186 -2.18 -1.60 -2.40
CA GLN A 186 -3.64 -1.59 -2.57
C GLN A 186 -4.16 -2.81 -3.32
N LEU A 187 -3.51 -3.19 -4.43
CA LEU A 187 -3.90 -4.35 -5.23
C LEU A 187 -3.68 -5.66 -4.46
N LEU A 188 -2.54 -5.77 -3.76
CA LEU A 188 -2.22 -6.92 -2.92
C LEU A 188 -3.25 -7.11 -1.80
N TRP A 189 -3.57 -6.05 -1.06
CA TRP A 189 -4.57 -6.08 0.01
C TRP A 189 -5.95 -6.48 -0.50
N GLU A 190 -6.43 -5.85 -1.58
CA GLU A 190 -7.75 -6.14 -2.15
C GLU A 190 -7.85 -7.61 -2.62
N ALA A 191 -6.78 -8.14 -3.22
CA ALA A 191 -6.72 -9.55 -3.63
C ALA A 191 -6.74 -10.52 -2.45
N MET A 192 -5.99 -10.22 -1.39
CA MET A 192 -5.96 -11.05 -0.17
C MET A 192 -7.32 -11.07 0.54
N VAL A 193 -7.99 -9.91 0.62
CA VAL A 193 -9.35 -9.82 1.18
C VAL A 193 -10.33 -10.61 0.32
N GLU A 194 -10.25 -10.50 -1.02
CA GLU A 194 -11.14 -11.20 -1.95
C GLU A 194 -11.05 -12.73 -1.81
N VAL A 195 -9.85 -13.28 -1.67
CA VAL A 195 -9.66 -14.74 -1.58
C VAL A 195 -9.65 -15.29 -0.16
N GLY A 196 -9.69 -14.43 0.85
CA GLY A 196 -9.66 -14.82 2.27
C GLY A 196 -8.28 -15.29 2.76
N THR A 197 -7.19 -14.70 2.26
CA THR A 197 -5.85 -14.96 2.79
C THR A 197 -5.80 -14.61 4.28
N ARG A 198 -5.23 -15.50 5.09
CA ARG A 198 -5.19 -15.39 6.55
C ARG A 198 -3.95 -14.67 7.04
N ILE A 199 -2.79 -14.97 6.47
CA ILE A 199 -1.49 -14.44 6.91
C ILE A 199 -0.69 -13.96 5.69
N TYR A 200 -0.11 -12.78 5.81
CA TYR A 200 0.88 -12.24 4.88
C TYR A 200 2.16 -11.92 5.64
N VAL A 201 3.28 -12.53 5.24
CA VAL A 201 4.60 -12.27 5.83
C VAL A 201 5.50 -11.65 4.78
N LYS A 202 5.95 -10.42 5.03
CA LYS A 202 6.96 -9.76 4.21
C LYS A 202 8.36 -10.07 4.72
N ILE A 203 9.26 -10.46 3.83
CA ILE A 203 10.70 -10.41 4.09
C ILE A 203 11.22 -9.13 3.44
N GLY A 204 11.43 -8.11 4.27
CA GLY A 204 11.83 -6.77 3.85
C GLY A 204 13.34 -6.62 3.70
N THR A 205 13.79 -5.38 3.54
CA THR A 205 15.20 -5.00 3.55
C THR A 205 15.36 -3.68 4.29
N THR A 206 16.47 -3.41 4.96
CA THR A 206 16.75 -2.06 5.48
C THR A 206 17.28 -1.10 4.40
N GLY A 207 17.56 -1.60 3.19
CA GLY A 207 18.18 -0.84 2.10
C GLY A 207 19.71 -0.88 2.16
N THR A 208 20.30 -0.48 3.28
CA THR A 208 21.75 -0.50 3.57
C THR A 208 22.24 -1.79 4.25
N GLY A 209 21.33 -2.74 4.49
CA GLY A 209 21.52 -3.97 5.26
C GLY A 209 22.16 -3.77 6.64
N GLY A 210 21.49 -2.97 7.48
CA GLY A 210 21.88 -2.68 8.86
C GLY A 210 22.79 -1.47 9.04
N MET A 211 23.50 -1.06 8.00
CA MET A 211 24.49 0.02 8.09
C MET A 211 23.86 1.42 8.14
N GLY A 212 24.61 2.37 8.72
CA GLY A 212 24.22 3.78 8.83
C GLY A 212 24.40 4.60 7.55
N LEU A 213 24.41 5.93 7.69
CA LEU A 213 24.54 6.89 6.57
C LEU A 213 25.99 7.08 6.07
N ASN A 214 26.95 6.37 6.63
CA ASN A 214 28.38 6.62 6.46
C ASN A 214 29.09 5.61 5.55
N ILE A 215 28.75 4.31 5.60
CA ILE A 215 29.43 3.26 4.83
C ILE A 215 28.39 2.37 4.16
N PRO A 216 28.18 2.48 2.83
CA PRO A 216 27.40 1.50 2.10
C PRO A 216 28.32 0.34 1.66
N TYR A 217 28.06 -0.87 2.16
CA TYR A 217 28.70 -2.10 1.65
C TYR A 217 28.13 -2.55 0.29
N THR A 218 27.24 -1.77 -0.31
CA THR A 218 26.50 -2.14 -1.51
C THR A 218 26.86 -1.23 -2.67
N HIS A 219 27.01 -1.80 -3.87
CA HIS A 219 27.18 -1.08 -5.14
C HIS A 219 28.47 -0.27 -5.34
N SER A 220 29.54 -0.54 -4.57
CA SER A 220 30.86 0.10 -4.76
C SER A 220 30.81 1.63 -4.65
N GLU A 221 30.02 2.15 -3.72
CA GLU A 221 29.83 3.59 -3.50
C GLU A 221 30.61 4.06 -2.27
N ASP A 222 31.22 5.25 -2.33
CA ASP A 222 31.98 5.85 -1.21
C ASP A 222 31.04 6.41 -0.11
N LYS A 223 29.87 6.92 -0.52
CA LYS A 223 28.77 7.35 0.34
C LYS A 223 27.45 6.88 -0.24
N PRO A 224 26.40 6.65 0.57
CA PRO A 224 25.13 6.16 0.08
C PRO A 224 24.60 7.05 -1.06
N SER A 225 24.48 6.52 -2.26
CA SER A 225 23.93 7.28 -3.38
C SER A 225 22.47 7.62 -3.13
N ALA A 226 21.98 8.60 -3.88
CA ALA A 226 20.56 8.93 -3.87
C ALA A 226 19.68 7.71 -4.22
N ASN A 227 20.19 6.78 -5.03
CA ASN A 227 19.51 5.52 -5.37
C ASN A 227 19.43 4.57 -4.16
N LEU A 228 20.54 4.38 -3.44
CA LEU A 228 20.55 3.55 -2.24
C LEU A 228 19.66 4.14 -1.14
N MET A 229 19.69 5.45 -0.95
CA MET A 229 18.80 6.15 -0.01
C MET A 229 17.33 6.02 -0.40
N THR A 230 17.02 6.05 -1.70
CA THR A 230 15.67 5.78 -2.21
C THR A 230 15.23 4.35 -1.90
N LYS A 231 16.11 3.34 -2.03
CA LYS A 231 15.82 1.96 -1.61
C LYS A 231 15.44 1.89 -0.13
N THR A 232 16.23 2.51 0.74
CA THR A 232 15.93 2.59 2.18
C THR A 232 14.58 3.27 2.44
N ALA A 233 14.34 4.43 1.85
CA ALA A 233 13.09 5.18 2.01
C ALA A 233 11.86 4.37 1.55
N VAL A 234 11.94 3.73 0.38
CA VAL A 234 10.87 2.87 -0.16
C VAL A 234 10.67 1.65 0.72
N ALA A 235 11.73 1.06 1.26
CA ALA A 235 11.63 -0.11 2.13
C ALA A 235 10.88 0.19 3.43
N PHE A 236 11.09 1.37 4.05
CA PHE A 236 10.35 1.77 5.26
C PHE A 236 8.98 2.38 4.95
N ALA A 237 8.80 3.00 3.77
CA ALA A 237 7.47 3.34 3.27
C ALA A 237 6.61 2.07 3.10
N HIS A 238 7.22 0.97 2.64
CA HIS A 238 6.52 -0.31 2.55
C HIS A 238 6.09 -0.82 3.92
N THR A 239 6.99 -0.81 4.92
CA THR A 239 6.64 -1.11 6.32
C THR A 239 5.47 -0.26 6.82
N GLY A 240 5.48 1.05 6.57
CA GLY A 240 4.40 1.96 6.97
C GLY A 240 3.06 1.62 6.30
N LEU A 241 3.07 1.22 5.02
CA LEU A 241 1.87 0.78 4.32
C LEU A 241 1.38 -0.60 4.82
N LEU A 242 2.29 -1.51 5.15
CA LEU A 242 1.96 -2.80 5.75
C LEU A 242 1.35 -2.62 7.15
N PHE A 243 1.83 -1.66 7.93
CA PHE A 243 1.23 -1.28 9.21
C PHE A 243 -0.22 -0.81 9.05
N LEU A 244 -0.53 0.00 8.03
CA LEU A 244 -1.92 0.38 7.72
C LEU A 244 -2.76 -0.84 7.36
N MET A 245 -2.20 -1.75 6.54
CA MET A 245 -2.88 -2.98 6.15
C MET A 245 -3.20 -3.86 7.37
N ALA A 246 -2.25 -4.02 8.30
CA ALA A 246 -2.43 -4.78 9.54
C ALA A 246 -3.58 -4.25 10.42
N ARG A 247 -3.85 -2.95 10.36
CA ARG A 247 -4.92 -2.29 11.13
C ARG A 247 -6.24 -2.14 10.37
N THR A 248 -6.33 -2.72 9.17
CA THR A 248 -7.52 -2.63 8.33
C THR A 248 -8.45 -3.83 8.57
N PRO A 249 -9.72 -3.62 8.99
CA PRO A 249 -10.67 -4.70 9.21
C PRO A 249 -10.94 -5.59 8.01
N GLY A 250 -11.01 -6.89 8.26
CA GLY A 250 -11.25 -7.92 7.24
C GLY A 250 -10.03 -8.27 6.38
N GLY A 251 -8.87 -7.65 6.63
CA GLY A 251 -7.60 -8.02 6.01
C GLY A 251 -6.90 -9.21 6.69
N PRO A 252 -5.80 -9.72 6.10
CA PRO A 252 -4.97 -10.75 6.72
C PRO A 252 -4.21 -10.23 7.94
N ILE A 253 -3.69 -11.14 8.75
CA ILE A 253 -2.60 -10.83 9.70
C ILE A 253 -1.36 -10.49 8.87
N VAL A 254 -0.78 -9.32 9.11
CA VAL A 254 0.38 -8.82 8.38
C VAL A 254 1.58 -8.79 9.30
N LYS A 255 2.67 -9.42 8.87
CA LYS A 255 3.95 -9.50 9.59
C LYS A 255 5.09 -9.09 8.68
N GLU A 256 6.18 -8.58 9.25
CA GLU A 256 7.40 -8.28 8.48
C GLU A 256 8.66 -8.72 9.24
N ILE A 257 9.51 -9.51 8.58
CA ILE A 257 10.87 -9.78 9.03
C ILE A 257 11.82 -8.97 8.14
N LYS A 258 12.72 -8.22 8.74
CA LYS A 258 13.60 -7.28 8.03
C LYS A 258 15.06 -7.55 8.36
N PRO A 259 15.77 -8.36 7.56
CA PRO A 259 17.19 -8.60 7.76
C PRO A 259 17.99 -7.30 7.70
N GLY A 260 18.81 -7.09 8.73
CA GLY A 260 19.73 -5.95 8.86
C GLY A 260 21.20 -6.40 8.76
N ALA A 261 21.48 -7.44 7.98
CA ALA A 261 22.82 -7.96 7.73
C ALA A 261 22.87 -8.48 6.29
N MET A 262 24.07 -8.81 5.79
CA MET A 262 24.17 -9.53 4.51
C MET A 262 23.46 -10.87 4.65
N ILE A 263 22.62 -11.24 3.69
CA ILE A 263 22.09 -12.61 3.65
C ILE A 263 23.19 -13.48 3.06
N GLY A 264 23.42 -14.67 3.64
CA GLY A 264 24.51 -15.59 3.27
C GLY A 264 24.63 -15.95 1.78
N TYR A 265 25.48 -16.92 1.46
CA TYR A 265 25.80 -17.24 0.08
C TYR A 265 25.06 -18.46 -0.47
N ARG A 266 24.92 -18.53 -1.79
CA ARG A 266 24.34 -19.66 -2.52
C ARG A 266 25.37 -20.72 -2.84
N LYS A 267 26.54 -20.31 -3.33
CA LYS A 267 27.63 -21.21 -3.77
C LYS A 267 28.97 -20.47 -3.83
N ILE A 268 30.05 -21.24 -3.70
CA ILE A 268 31.43 -20.79 -3.95
C ILE A 268 31.82 -21.27 -5.34
N GLU A 269 32.36 -20.37 -6.17
CA GLU A 269 32.74 -20.70 -7.55
C GLU A 269 34.08 -20.07 -7.94
N TYR A 270 34.79 -20.74 -8.84
CA TYR A 270 35.83 -20.13 -9.67
C TYR A 270 35.25 -19.86 -11.05
N ARG A 271 35.07 -18.58 -11.41
CA ARG A 271 34.40 -18.20 -12.66
C ARG A 271 34.95 -16.91 -13.26
N ALA A 272 34.67 -16.72 -14.55
CA ALA A 272 34.91 -15.46 -15.23
C ALA A 272 33.99 -14.38 -14.64
N ILE A 273 34.57 -13.29 -14.17
CA ILE A 273 33.83 -12.10 -13.73
C ILE A 273 33.17 -11.48 -14.94
N ARG A 274 31.91 -11.04 -14.81
CA ARG A 274 31.17 -10.40 -15.90
C ARG A 274 30.86 -8.95 -15.58
N ARG A 275 31.02 -8.08 -16.58
CA ARG A 275 30.55 -6.69 -16.60
C ARG A 275 29.62 -6.53 -17.81
N ASP A 276 28.41 -6.02 -17.59
CA ASP A 276 27.36 -5.88 -18.62
C ASP A 276 27.10 -7.14 -19.45
N GLY A 277 27.12 -8.30 -18.77
CA GLY A 277 26.89 -9.61 -19.39
C GLY A 277 28.08 -10.17 -20.18
N LYS A 278 29.15 -9.40 -20.38
CA LYS A 278 30.38 -9.82 -21.04
C LYS A 278 31.44 -10.20 -20.02
N PRO A 279 32.31 -11.19 -20.29
CA PRO A 279 33.48 -11.45 -19.46
C PRO A 279 34.33 -10.17 -19.32
N ALA A 280 34.69 -9.84 -18.09
CA ALA A 280 35.69 -8.83 -17.81
C ALA A 280 37.06 -9.39 -18.24
N MET A 281 37.88 -8.55 -18.85
CA MET A 281 39.20 -8.94 -19.36
C MET A 281 40.30 -8.43 -18.43
N ILE A 282 41.39 -9.18 -18.35
CA ILE A 282 42.65 -8.74 -17.76
C ILE A 282 43.45 -8.03 -18.85
N TYR A 283 43.89 -6.81 -18.55
CA TYR A 283 44.72 -6.01 -19.44
C TYR A 283 46.14 -5.92 -18.91
N GLU A 284 47.10 -5.82 -19.81
CA GLU A 284 48.47 -5.44 -19.45
C GLU A 284 48.50 -4.00 -18.95
N SER A 285 49.06 -3.78 -17.77
CA SER A 285 49.21 -2.43 -17.20
C SER A 285 50.21 -1.60 -17.99
N GLN A 286 49.93 -0.31 -18.17
CA GLN A 286 50.85 0.67 -18.72
C GLN A 286 51.07 1.78 -17.69
N MET A 287 52.28 2.36 -17.67
CA MET A 287 52.57 3.54 -16.86
C MET A 287 52.32 4.79 -17.71
N GLU A 288 51.41 5.64 -17.27
CA GLU A 288 51.16 6.96 -17.87
C GLU A 288 51.60 8.08 -16.91
N PRO A 289 52.18 9.18 -17.41
CA PRO A 289 52.54 10.32 -16.58
C PRO A 289 51.29 11.03 -16.03
N LEU A 290 51.31 11.39 -14.74
CA LEU A 290 50.22 12.13 -14.11
C LEU A 290 50.26 13.61 -14.53
N GLY A 291 49.22 14.06 -15.23
CA GLY A 291 49.01 15.48 -15.56
C GLY A 291 48.03 16.19 -14.62
N ASN A 292 47.61 17.40 -14.98
CA ASN A 292 46.58 18.17 -14.26
C ASN A 292 45.15 17.60 -14.44
N THR A 293 44.99 16.62 -15.33
CA THR A 293 43.71 15.97 -15.63
C THR A 293 43.93 14.46 -15.76
N VAL A 294 42.92 13.68 -15.38
CA VAL A 294 42.90 12.22 -15.53
C VAL A 294 41.74 11.87 -16.45
N ASP A 295 42.04 11.21 -17.57
CA ASP A 295 41.04 10.70 -18.49
C ASP A 295 40.49 9.36 -17.98
N ILE A 296 39.23 9.37 -17.56
CA ILE A 296 38.54 8.19 -17.02
C ILE A 296 37.75 7.41 -18.08
N SER A 297 37.80 7.83 -19.34
CA SER A 297 37.09 7.16 -20.42
C SER A 297 37.68 5.78 -20.73
N PHE A 298 36.85 4.88 -21.25
CA PHE A 298 37.32 3.57 -21.67
C PHE A 298 38.23 3.72 -22.89
N ARG A 299 39.51 3.40 -22.74
CA ARG A 299 40.52 3.49 -23.81
C ARG A 299 40.70 2.17 -24.53
N THR A 300 40.86 2.25 -25.85
CA THR A 300 41.24 1.13 -26.72
C THR A 300 42.77 1.08 -26.87
N GLY A 301 43.33 -0.09 -27.22
CA GLY A 301 44.78 -0.25 -27.45
C GLY A 301 45.58 -0.91 -26.32
N TYR A 302 44.92 -1.35 -25.25
CA TYR A 302 45.54 -2.17 -24.21
C TYR A 302 45.59 -3.65 -24.63
N ASN A 303 46.74 -4.30 -24.40
CA ASN A 303 46.90 -5.73 -24.67
C ASN A 303 46.07 -6.56 -23.69
N GLN A 304 45.21 -7.44 -24.21
CA GLN A 304 44.41 -8.36 -23.40
C GLN A 304 45.24 -9.61 -23.05
N LYS A 305 45.30 -9.97 -21.76
CA LYS A 305 45.98 -11.18 -21.28
C LYS A 305 45.05 -12.38 -21.12
N GLY A 306 43.73 -12.16 -21.05
CA GLY A 306 42.73 -13.21 -20.91
C GLY A 306 41.50 -12.75 -20.16
N GLU A 307 40.58 -13.66 -19.87
CA GLU A 307 39.41 -13.38 -19.02
C GLU A 307 39.82 -13.22 -17.55
N LEU A 308 39.16 -12.32 -16.84
CA LEU A 308 39.32 -12.12 -15.41
C LEU A 308 38.61 -13.23 -14.64
N MET A 309 39.38 -14.22 -14.21
CA MET A 309 38.90 -15.34 -13.41
C MET A 309 39.15 -15.08 -11.92
N MET A 310 38.12 -15.23 -11.09
CA MET A 310 38.23 -15.03 -9.64
C MET A 310 37.49 -16.15 -8.88
N VAL A 311 38.01 -16.48 -7.70
CA VAL A 311 37.29 -17.28 -6.70
C VAL A 311 36.45 -16.34 -5.85
N GLY A 312 35.20 -16.73 -5.59
CA GLY A 312 34.30 -15.92 -4.77
C GLY A 312 33.00 -16.63 -4.45
N VAL A 313 32.18 -15.94 -3.67
CA VAL A 313 30.86 -16.38 -3.22
C VAL A 313 29.77 -15.66 -3.99
N ASP A 314 28.80 -16.43 -4.47
CA ASP A 314 27.57 -15.88 -5.04
C ASP A 314 26.58 -15.59 -3.91
N THR A 315 26.38 -14.31 -3.60
CA THR A 315 25.49 -13.83 -2.52
C THR A 315 24.09 -13.46 -3.03
N GLY A 316 23.73 -13.91 -4.24
CA GLY A 316 22.43 -13.64 -4.84
C GLY A 316 22.28 -12.19 -5.29
N GLU A 317 21.35 -11.45 -4.68
CA GLU A 317 21.03 -10.06 -5.09
C GLU A 317 22.22 -9.11 -4.93
N ASN A 318 23.09 -9.36 -3.94
CA ASN A 318 24.27 -8.51 -3.68
C ASN A 318 25.44 -8.79 -4.64
N GLY A 319 25.34 -9.84 -5.46
CA GLY A 319 26.32 -10.18 -6.48
C GLY A 319 27.38 -11.18 -6.01
N PHE A 320 28.54 -11.13 -6.67
CA PHE A 320 29.64 -12.06 -6.43
C PHE A 320 30.78 -11.35 -5.70
N PHE A 321 31.11 -11.83 -4.50
CA PHE A 321 32.18 -11.26 -3.69
C PHE A 321 33.41 -12.15 -3.72
N THR A 322 34.56 -11.54 -3.96
CA THR A 322 35.87 -12.19 -3.82
C THR A 322 36.18 -12.47 -2.35
N LEU A 323 37.24 -13.25 -2.09
CA LEU A 323 37.66 -13.60 -0.73
C LEU A 323 37.81 -12.36 0.17
N GLY A 324 38.58 -11.35 -0.27
CA GLY A 324 38.83 -10.15 0.53
C GLY A 324 37.58 -9.30 0.77
N GLU A 325 36.68 -9.21 -0.22
CA GLU A 325 35.39 -8.52 -0.05
C GLU A 325 34.50 -9.26 0.95
N PHE A 326 34.46 -10.59 0.88
CA PHE A 326 33.69 -11.41 1.80
C PHE A 326 34.24 -11.35 3.23
N GLU A 327 35.57 -11.43 3.41
CA GLU A 327 36.22 -11.22 4.71
C GLU A 327 35.89 -9.84 5.28
N ALA A 328 35.96 -8.79 4.47
CA ALA A 328 35.69 -7.42 4.92
C ALA A 328 34.22 -7.21 5.35
N ILE A 329 33.26 -7.65 4.53
CA ILE A 329 31.82 -7.43 4.81
C ILE A 329 31.33 -8.27 5.99
N THR A 330 31.91 -9.46 6.21
CA THR A 330 31.52 -10.38 7.29
C THR A 330 32.35 -10.21 8.56
N SER A 331 33.33 -9.32 8.57
CA SER A 331 34.12 -9.01 9.76
C SER A 331 33.25 -8.46 10.89
N LEU A 332 33.69 -8.71 12.14
CA LEU A 332 33.02 -8.19 13.33
C LEU A 332 32.84 -6.68 13.25
N TYR A 333 31.66 -6.21 13.66
CA TYR A 333 31.25 -4.79 13.61
C TYR A 333 31.13 -4.20 12.21
N GLN A 334 31.23 -5.01 11.15
CA GLN A 334 30.79 -4.63 9.82
C GLN A 334 29.35 -5.09 9.60
N MET A 335 28.93 -5.21 8.34
CA MET A 335 27.56 -5.61 8.00
C MET A 335 27.20 -6.99 8.58
N GLU A 336 28.21 -7.85 8.78
CA GLU A 336 28.06 -9.24 9.22
C GLU A 336 27.09 -9.98 8.29
N PHE A 337 26.71 -11.22 8.63
CA PHE A 337 25.76 -11.95 7.80
C PHE A 337 24.84 -12.85 8.61
N VAL A 338 23.66 -13.07 8.05
CA VAL A 338 22.60 -13.96 8.56
C VAL A 338 22.30 -15.03 7.52
N THR A 339 21.96 -16.22 7.99
CA THR A 339 21.64 -17.33 7.08
C THR A 339 20.19 -17.22 6.57
N PRO A 340 19.91 -17.61 5.31
CA PRO A 340 18.54 -17.69 4.83
C PRO A 340 17.69 -18.72 5.62
N GLU A 341 18.32 -19.72 6.23
CA GLU A 341 17.69 -20.71 7.11
C GLU A 341 17.17 -20.07 8.40
N GLU A 342 17.94 -19.21 9.07
CA GLU A 342 17.47 -18.47 10.26
C GLU A 342 16.31 -17.54 9.93
N ILE A 343 16.34 -16.90 8.75
CA ILE A 343 15.22 -16.08 8.27
C ILE A 343 13.99 -16.98 8.07
N ALA A 344 14.15 -18.11 7.39
CA ALA A 344 13.07 -19.06 7.13
C ALA A 344 12.45 -19.63 8.42
N GLN A 345 13.28 -19.95 9.42
CA GLN A 345 12.83 -20.41 10.72
C GLN A 345 11.98 -19.35 11.41
N ASN A 346 12.44 -18.08 11.44
CA ASN A 346 11.66 -16.99 12.02
C ASN A 346 10.33 -16.78 11.28
N VAL A 347 10.33 -16.84 9.94
CA VAL A 347 9.10 -16.73 9.13
C VAL A 347 8.09 -17.80 9.53
N VAL A 348 8.50 -19.07 9.62
CA VAL A 348 7.60 -20.17 9.97
C VAL A 348 7.12 -20.06 11.42
N LEU A 349 7.99 -19.73 12.36
CA LEU A 349 7.61 -19.49 13.75
C LEU A 349 6.56 -18.38 13.87
N GLU A 350 6.72 -17.29 13.13
CA GLU A 350 5.77 -16.18 13.07
C GLU A 350 4.44 -16.57 12.41
N ILE A 351 4.45 -17.41 11.38
CA ILE A 351 3.23 -18.00 10.79
C ILE A 351 2.51 -18.88 11.82
N MET A 352 3.26 -19.60 12.65
CA MET A 352 2.72 -20.44 13.73
C MET A 352 2.21 -19.64 14.94
N GLY A 353 2.39 -18.31 14.94
CA GLY A 353 2.01 -17.43 16.05
C GLY A 353 3.00 -17.40 17.20
N SER A 354 4.23 -17.86 17.00
CA SER A 354 5.32 -17.67 17.97
C SER A 354 5.80 -16.23 17.94
N ASN A 355 6.18 -15.69 19.09
CA ASN A 355 6.76 -14.35 19.17
C ASN A 355 8.29 -14.45 19.09
N THR A 356 8.86 -14.21 17.91
CA THR A 356 10.31 -14.26 17.70
C THR A 356 11.02 -12.97 18.13
N GLY A 357 10.27 -11.90 18.40
CA GLY A 357 10.81 -10.55 18.57
C GLY A 357 11.40 -9.94 17.28
N LYS A 358 11.18 -10.57 16.11
CA LYS A 358 11.66 -10.11 14.80
C LYS A 358 10.56 -9.58 13.88
N ASP A 359 9.29 -9.64 14.30
CA ASP A 359 8.17 -9.02 13.60
C ASP A 359 8.18 -7.49 13.79
N VAL A 360 8.60 -6.79 12.74
CA VAL A 360 8.70 -5.32 12.72
C VAL A 360 7.33 -4.66 12.86
N ILE A 361 6.27 -5.26 12.33
CA ILE A 361 4.91 -4.69 12.43
C ILE A 361 4.43 -4.74 13.89
N ALA A 362 4.64 -5.87 14.57
CA ALA A 362 4.35 -6.00 15.99
C ALA A 362 5.19 -5.03 16.84
N ALA A 363 6.48 -4.86 16.52
CA ALA A 363 7.35 -3.92 17.21
C ALA A 363 6.87 -2.47 17.06
N ILE A 364 6.44 -2.06 15.86
CA ILE A 364 5.89 -0.72 15.62
C ILE A 364 4.54 -0.55 16.34
N ASP A 365 3.62 -1.52 16.23
CA ASP A 365 2.31 -1.43 16.89
C ASP A 365 2.44 -1.38 18.43
N GLY A 366 3.44 -2.06 19.00
CA GLY A 366 3.75 -1.99 20.43
C GLY A 366 4.40 -0.69 20.89
N ALA A 367 5.09 0.04 19.99
CA ALA A 367 5.80 1.27 20.31
C ALA A 367 4.97 2.56 20.12
N ILE A 368 3.83 2.49 19.41
CA ILE A 368 2.98 3.66 19.17
C ILE A 368 2.18 4.08 20.41
N MET A 369 1.90 5.38 20.52
CA MET A 369 1.02 5.91 21.57
C MET A 369 -0.46 5.64 21.23
N ASP A 370 -1.13 4.94 22.13
CA ASP A 370 -2.56 4.67 22.06
C ASP A 370 -3.41 5.71 22.85
N PRO A 371 -4.73 5.75 22.64
CA PRO A 371 -5.65 6.56 23.43
C PRO A 371 -5.43 6.34 24.93
N SER A 372 -5.29 7.45 25.66
CA SER A 372 -5.04 7.42 27.10
C SER A 372 -6.32 7.57 27.91
N TYR A 373 -6.32 7.01 29.12
CA TYR A 373 -7.39 7.23 30.09
C TYR A 373 -7.65 8.72 30.32
N ARG A 374 -6.58 9.52 30.46
CA ARG A 374 -6.67 10.98 30.64
C ARG A 374 -7.42 11.65 29.49
N ALA A 375 -7.15 11.27 28.25
CA ALA A 375 -7.89 11.80 27.09
C ALA A 375 -9.38 11.42 27.14
N GLY A 376 -9.69 10.17 27.51
CA GLY A 376 -11.07 9.72 27.71
C GLY A 376 -11.81 10.51 28.81
N TYR A 377 -11.13 10.79 29.93
CA TYR A 377 -11.68 11.59 31.03
C TYR A 377 -11.95 13.05 30.62
N LEU A 378 -11.03 13.66 29.86
CA LEU A 378 -11.17 15.04 29.38
C LEU A 378 -12.26 15.22 28.31
N ARG A 379 -12.74 14.12 27.69
CA ARG A 379 -13.78 14.18 26.65
C ARG A 379 -15.05 14.87 27.14
N ARG A 380 -15.53 14.52 28.33
CA ARG A 380 -16.79 15.03 28.88
C ARG A 380 -16.78 16.55 29.10
N PRO A 381 -15.84 17.14 29.86
CA PRO A 381 -15.84 18.59 30.09
C PRO A 381 -15.68 19.40 28.79
N VAL A 382 -14.91 18.90 27.82
CA VAL A 382 -14.79 19.56 26.50
C VAL A 382 -16.13 19.57 25.77
N LEU A 383 -16.84 18.44 25.72
CA LEU A 383 -18.16 18.38 25.08
C LEU A 383 -19.21 19.25 25.79
N GLU A 384 -19.17 19.32 27.11
CA GLU A 384 -20.07 20.17 27.90
C GLU A 384 -19.83 21.65 27.59
N GLU A 385 -18.58 22.08 27.51
CA GLU A 385 -18.22 23.46 27.15
C GLU A 385 -18.62 23.80 25.71
N MET A 386 -18.40 22.89 24.75
CA MET A 386 -18.85 23.08 23.36
C MET A 386 -20.37 23.25 23.28
N LYS A 387 -21.15 22.42 23.99
CA LYS A 387 -22.61 22.52 24.06
C LYS A 387 -23.06 23.85 24.70
N ARG A 388 -22.33 24.35 25.70
CA ARG A 388 -22.60 25.64 26.34
C ARG A 388 -22.38 26.79 25.36
N LEU A 389 -21.28 26.78 24.61
CA LEU A 389 -20.95 27.80 23.62
C LEU A 389 -21.94 27.78 22.44
N GLU A 390 -22.29 26.61 21.92
CA GLU A 390 -23.27 26.43 20.84
C GLU A 390 -24.63 27.08 21.21
N LYS A 391 -25.12 26.82 22.43
CA LYS A 391 -26.34 27.45 22.97
C LYS A 391 -26.20 28.97 23.09
N LYS A 392 -25.04 29.46 23.53
CA LYS A 392 -24.78 30.90 23.71
C LYS A 392 -24.77 31.65 22.36
N THR A 393 -24.23 31.05 21.31
CA THR A 393 -24.10 31.67 19.99
C THR A 393 -25.25 31.37 19.04
N ASN A 394 -26.21 30.52 19.46
CA ASN A 394 -27.30 30.03 18.62
C ASN A 394 -26.80 29.48 17.26
N SER A 395 -25.67 28.77 17.30
CA SER A 395 -25.04 28.18 16.12
C SER A 395 -25.33 26.68 16.05
N HIS A 396 -25.06 26.06 14.90
CA HIS A 396 -25.14 24.60 14.72
C HIS A 396 -23.75 24.05 14.40
N SER A 397 -23.10 23.44 15.38
CA SER A 397 -21.75 22.87 15.22
C SER A 397 -21.85 21.41 14.77
N VAL A 398 -21.92 21.19 13.45
CA VAL A 398 -22.17 19.88 12.86
C VAL A 398 -20.94 19.30 12.18
N ALA A 399 -20.53 19.84 11.03
CA ALA A 399 -19.36 19.36 10.29
C ALA A 399 -18.79 20.42 9.35
N LEU A 400 -17.46 20.45 9.21
CA LEU A 400 -16.75 21.34 8.27
C LEU A 400 -16.26 20.63 7.00
N GLY A 401 -16.47 19.32 6.87
CA GLY A 401 -15.87 18.54 5.77
C GLY A 401 -14.39 18.21 5.95
N GLN A 402 -13.78 18.60 7.08
CA GLN A 402 -12.34 18.41 7.35
C GLN A 402 -12.00 17.07 8.00
N LEU A 403 -12.97 16.42 8.66
CA LEU A 403 -12.75 15.19 9.41
C LEU A 403 -13.22 13.98 8.63
N GLY A 404 -12.32 13.02 8.40
CA GLY A 404 -12.64 11.72 7.83
C GLY A 404 -13.08 11.77 6.36
N PRO A 405 -13.63 10.66 5.83
CA PRO A 405 -14.15 10.63 4.46
C PRO A 405 -15.36 11.59 4.32
N PRO A 406 -15.67 12.07 3.11
CA PRO A 406 -16.84 12.94 2.87
C PRO A 406 -18.17 12.37 3.39
N GLU A 407 -18.28 11.04 3.46
CA GLU A 407 -19.43 10.32 4.02
C GLU A 407 -19.66 10.66 5.49
N LEU A 408 -18.61 10.91 6.29
CA LEU A 408 -18.73 11.29 7.69
C LEU A 408 -19.54 12.57 7.85
N SER A 409 -19.22 13.59 7.06
CA SER A 409 -19.88 14.89 7.16
C SER A 409 -21.33 14.83 6.65
N LYS A 410 -21.61 14.05 5.59
CA LYS A 410 -22.99 13.73 5.17
C LYS A 410 -23.77 13.13 6.32
N LEU A 411 -23.25 12.07 6.95
CA LEU A 411 -23.95 11.35 8.00
C LEU A 411 -24.19 12.23 9.24
N LEU A 412 -23.25 13.12 9.58
CA LEU A 412 -23.43 14.09 10.67
C LEU A 412 -24.58 15.06 10.37
N TYR A 413 -24.68 15.60 9.15
CA TYR A 413 -25.78 16.49 8.77
C TYR A 413 -27.12 15.77 8.69
N GLU A 414 -27.17 14.55 8.14
CA GLU A 414 -28.39 13.75 8.12
C GLU A 414 -28.88 13.42 9.54
N ALA A 415 -27.98 12.98 10.44
CA ALA A 415 -28.30 12.76 11.84
C ALA A 415 -28.76 14.05 12.54
N HIS A 416 -28.14 15.19 12.22
CA HIS A 416 -28.53 16.49 12.76
C HIS A 416 -29.94 16.92 12.32
N LEU A 417 -30.28 16.74 11.04
CA LEU A 417 -31.62 17.04 10.53
C LEU A 417 -32.69 16.16 11.19
N LEU A 418 -32.39 14.86 11.37
CA LEU A 418 -33.26 13.93 12.10
C LEU A 418 -33.41 14.35 13.57
N LYS A 419 -32.31 14.73 14.24
CA LYS A 419 -32.32 15.22 15.62
C LYS A 419 -33.23 16.43 15.79
N ILE A 420 -33.12 17.44 14.92
CA ILE A 420 -33.92 18.66 15.04
C ILE A 420 -35.42 18.37 14.94
N ARG A 421 -35.81 17.45 14.04
CA ARG A 421 -37.23 17.22 13.72
C ARG A 421 -37.88 16.16 14.57
N TYR A 422 -37.13 15.13 14.98
CA TYR A 422 -37.68 13.95 15.67
C TYR A 422 -37.09 13.75 17.07
N LYS A 423 -35.94 14.34 17.40
CA LYS A 423 -35.23 14.31 18.70
C LYS A 423 -34.70 12.93 19.13
N THR A 424 -35.54 11.90 19.15
CA THR A 424 -35.24 10.55 19.62
C THR A 424 -35.18 9.54 18.48
N LEU A 425 -34.50 8.42 18.72
CA LEU A 425 -34.46 7.29 17.78
C LEU A 425 -35.87 6.76 17.48
N GLN A 426 -36.70 6.58 18.51
CA GLN A 426 -38.05 6.02 18.40
C GLN A 426 -38.97 6.86 17.50
N ASN A 427 -38.94 8.19 17.66
CA ASN A 427 -39.78 9.08 16.84
C ASN A 427 -39.43 9.03 15.34
N VAL A 428 -38.20 8.68 14.99
CA VAL A 428 -37.80 8.47 13.59
C VAL A 428 -38.31 7.12 13.08
N LEU A 429 -38.38 6.10 13.93
CA LEU A 429 -38.90 4.77 13.59
C LEU A 429 -40.43 4.77 13.43
N ASP A 430 -41.14 5.59 14.20
CA ASP A 430 -42.61 5.67 14.16
C ASP A 430 -43.13 6.46 12.94
N ALA A 431 -42.25 7.16 12.21
CA ALA A 431 -42.61 7.98 11.07
C ALA A 431 -42.36 7.27 9.73
N GLU A 432 -43.26 7.45 8.76
CA GLU A 432 -43.05 6.92 7.40
C GLU A 432 -41.88 7.60 6.68
N PRO A 433 -41.02 6.87 5.94
CA PRO A 433 -39.88 7.44 5.19
C PRO A 433 -40.26 8.62 4.28
N GLU A 434 -41.41 8.57 3.62
CA GLU A 434 -41.93 9.64 2.78
C GLU A 434 -42.36 10.86 3.59
N ALA A 435 -42.85 10.65 4.81
CA ALA A 435 -43.17 11.73 5.74
C ALA A 435 -41.88 12.39 6.26
N ILE A 436 -40.86 11.60 6.60
CA ILE A 436 -39.53 12.11 6.99
C ILE A 436 -38.93 12.95 5.87
N SER A 437 -38.86 12.39 4.66
CA SER A 437 -38.35 13.07 3.47
C SER A 437 -39.03 14.42 3.23
N ARG A 438 -40.37 14.47 3.21
CA ARG A 438 -41.13 15.72 3.03
C ARG A 438 -40.92 16.71 4.18
N SER A 439 -40.92 16.22 5.42
CA SER A 439 -40.73 17.03 6.63
C SER A 439 -39.35 17.70 6.65
N LEU A 440 -38.29 16.94 6.37
CA LEU A 440 -36.93 17.44 6.33
C LEU A 440 -36.71 18.38 5.13
N TYR A 441 -37.24 18.07 3.96
CA TYR A 441 -37.14 18.95 2.79
C TYR A 441 -37.80 20.32 3.03
N ASN A 442 -39.00 20.33 3.63
CA ASN A 442 -39.68 21.56 4.00
C ASN A 442 -38.90 22.38 5.04
N TYR A 443 -38.22 21.71 5.98
CA TYR A 443 -37.36 22.35 6.96
C TYR A 443 -36.11 22.95 6.31
N VAL A 444 -35.36 22.17 5.53
CA VAL A 444 -34.13 22.60 4.82
C VAL A 444 -34.44 23.76 3.86
N ARG A 445 -35.60 23.77 3.20
CA ARG A 445 -36.02 24.88 2.32
C ARG A 445 -36.32 26.19 3.07
N ARG A 446 -36.52 26.17 4.38
CA ARG A 446 -36.81 27.38 5.19
C ARG A 446 -35.69 27.74 6.16
N SER A 447 -34.75 26.83 6.39
CA SER A 447 -33.69 26.98 7.37
C SER A 447 -32.37 27.40 6.73
N GLU A 448 -31.64 28.29 7.40
CA GLU A 448 -30.28 28.70 7.05
C GLU A 448 -29.26 27.55 7.15
N ILE A 449 -29.62 26.42 7.79
CA ILE A 449 -28.77 25.22 7.85
C ILE A 449 -28.35 24.74 6.46
N ARG A 450 -29.19 24.92 5.43
CA ARG A 450 -28.86 24.54 4.05
C ARG A 450 -27.64 25.32 3.56
N ASN A 451 -27.53 26.59 3.93
CA ASN A 451 -26.48 27.49 3.48
C ASN A 451 -25.16 27.09 4.15
N VAL A 452 -25.21 26.60 5.39
CA VAL A 452 -24.05 26.02 6.09
C VAL A 452 -23.61 24.71 5.41
N ILE A 453 -24.54 23.79 5.16
CA ILE A 453 -24.26 22.47 4.53
C ILE A 453 -23.58 22.66 3.17
N VAL A 454 -24.13 23.53 2.31
CA VAL A 454 -23.58 23.71 0.97
C VAL A 454 -22.28 24.51 0.95
N SER A 455 -22.05 25.39 1.94
CA SER A 455 -20.81 26.16 2.08
C SER A 455 -19.60 25.29 2.43
N VAL A 456 -19.81 24.12 3.05
CA VAL A 456 -18.74 23.15 3.34
C VAL A 456 -18.50 22.16 2.19
N GLY A 457 -19.10 22.40 1.01
CA GLY A 457 -18.94 21.58 -0.18
C GLY A 457 -19.79 20.32 -0.22
N ILE A 458 -20.84 20.24 0.61
CA ILE A 458 -21.74 19.10 0.70
C ILE A 458 -23.08 19.49 0.06
N PRO A 459 -23.42 18.98 -1.13
CA PRO A 459 -24.70 19.30 -1.75
C PRO A 459 -25.83 18.47 -1.12
N ILE A 460 -27.07 18.95 -1.28
CA ILE A 460 -28.28 18.31 -0.76
C ILE A 460 -29.13 17.84 -1.94
N LEU A 461 -29.36 16.53 -2.01
CA LEU A 461 -30.20 15.91 -3.04
C LEU A 461 -31.68 15.97 -2.61
N THR A 462 -32.54 16.45 -3.49
CA THR A 462 -33.98 16.61 -3.21
C THR A 462 -34.73 15.29 -3.16
N PRO A 463 -35.93 15.24 -2.55
CA PRO A 463 -36.74 14.01 -2.44
C PRO A 463 -37.03 13.28 -3.75
N ASP A 464 -37.17 14.01 -4.85
CA ASP A 464 -37.40 13.44 -6.19
C ASP A 464 -36.13 12.92 -6.86
N GLY A 465 -34.96 13.22 -6.29
CA GLY A 465 -33.64 12.87 -6.83
C GLY A 465 -33.26 13.64 -8.09
N LYS A 466 -34.03 14.66 -8.50
CA LYS A 466 -33.83 15.39 -9.76
C LYS A 466 -33.14 16.73 -9.60
N GLN A 467 -33.12 17.29 -8.40
CA GLN A 467 -32.53 18.60 -8.12
C GLN A 467 -31.45 18.49 -7.06
N LEU A 468 -30.44 19.35 -7.18
CA LEU A 468 -29.31 19.41 -6.27
C LEU A 468 -29.19 20.83 -5.73
N ILE A 469 -29.32 20.99 -4.42
CA ILE A 469 -29.02 22.25 -3.73
C ILE A 469 -27.52 22.24 -3.46
N ARG A 470 -26.76 23.10 -4.16
CA ARG A 470 -25.30 23.13 -4.09
C ARG A 470 -24.75 24.52 -3.77
N GLY A 471 -23.51 24.54 -3.29
CA GLY A 471 -22.75 25.73 -2.96
C GLY A 471 -21.77 26.11 -4.08
N PRO A 472 -20.79 26.97 -3.82
CA PRO A 472 -19.80 27.39 -4.82
C PRO A 472 -18.89 26.24 -5.26
N PHE A 473 -18.60 25.28 -4.38
CA PHE A 473 -17.85 24.06 -4.69
C PHE A 473 -18.58 22.83 -4.15
N ILE A 474 -18.17 21.66 -4.64
CA ILE A 474 -18.69 20.35 -4.23
C ILE A 474 -17.50 19.42 -4.03
N ASN A 475 -17.48 18.68 -2.92
CA ASN A 475 -16.38 17.77 -2.59
C ASN A 475 -16.47 16.42 -3.31
N ILE A 476 -17.70 15.97 -3.64
CA ILE A 476 -17.98 14.72 -4.35
C ILE A 476 -18.79 15.02 -5.61
N PRO A 477 -18.33 14.65 -6.81
CA PRO A 477 -17.15 13.82 -7.10
C PRO A 477 -15.81 14.50 -6.79
N GLU A 478 -14.83 13.68 -6.43
CA GLU A 478 -13.44 14.13 -6.29
C GLU A 478 -12.90 14.58 -7.65
N TYR A 479 -12.05 15.61 -7.65
CA TYR A 479 -11.39 16.05 -8.87
C TYR A 479 -10.48 14.95 -9.43
N ARG A 480 -10.73 14.55 -10.68
CA ARG A 480 -9.95 13.53 -11.40
C ARG A 480 -9.36 14.07 -12.71
N GLY A 481 -9.07 15.37 -12.75
CA GLY A 481 -8.61 16.06 -13.96
C GLY A 481 -9.72 16.74 -14.76
N GLU A 482 -10.98 16.54 -14.39
CA GLU A 482 -12.15 17.14 -15.03
C GLU A 482 -13.02 17.86 -14.00
N PHE A 483 -13.49 19.06 -14.33
CA PHE A 483 -14.42 19.84 -13.52
C PHE A 483 -15.90 19.57 -13.87
N VAL A 484 -16.15 18.98 -15.04
CA VAL A 484 -17.49 18.66 -15.54
C VAL A 484 -17.51 17.17 -15.84
N VAL A 485 -18.38 16.44 -15.13
CA VAL A 485 -18.55 15.00 -15.33
C VAL A 485 -19.96 14.71 -15.82
N GLN A 486 -20.11 13.68 -16.65
CA GLN A 486 -21.43 13.17 -17.00
C GLN A 486 -22.11 12.57 -15.76
N SER A 487 -23.44 12.70 -15.70
CA SER A 487 -24.25 12.18 -14.59
C SER A 487 -25.27 11.16 -15.10
N THR A 488 -25.19 9.93 -14.57
CA THR A 488 -26.20 8.88 -14.71
C THR A 488 -26.90 8.65 -13.36
N PRO A 489 -28.11 8.05 -13.32
CA PRO A 489 -28.78 7.70 -12.06
C PRO A 489 -27.90 6.90 -11.09
N GLU A 490 -27.10 5.98 -11.61
CA GLU A 490 -26.18 5.14 -10.84
C GLU A 490 -25.02 5.96 -10.25
N GLN A 491 -24.51 6.95 -11.00
CA GLN A 491 -23.48 7.86 -10.52
C GLN A 491 -24.03 8.79 -9.43
N ILE A 492 -25.25 9.31 -9.61
CA ILE A 492 -25.94 10.12 -8.59
C ILE A 492 -26.10 9.30 -7.31
N ASP A 493 -26.51 8.04 -7.41
CA ASP A 493 -26.63 7.16 -6.25
C ASP A 493 -25.29 6.92 -5.55
N ARG A 494 -24.23 6.73 -6.33
CA ARG A 494 -22.86 6.57 -5.81
C ARG A 494 -22.37 7.83 -5.09
N TRP A 495 -22.59 9.00 -5.69
CA TRP A 495 -22.17 10.29 -5.10
C TRP A 495 -22.99 10.65 -3.87
N ALA A 496 -24.30 10.42 -3.93
CA ALA A 496 -25.19 10.58 -2.79
C ALA A 496 -24.71 9.73 -1.63
N LYS A 497 -24.53 8.42 -1.85
CA LYS A 497 -24.00 7.51 -0.83
C LYS A 497 -22.67 7.98 -0.23
N LYS A 498 -21.77 8.48 -1.07
CA LYS A 498 -20.40 8.86 -0.66
C LYS A 498 -20.32 10.21 0.05
N GLY A 499 -21.19 11.18 -0.22
CA GLY A 499 -20.98 12.51 0.37
C GLY A 499 -22.02 13.59 0.11
N TRP A 500 -23.21 13.30 -0.41
CA TRP A 500 -24.29 14.31 -0.52
C TRP A 500 -25.35 14.04 0.51
N VAL A 501 -25.89 15.05 1.19
CA VAL A 501 -27.05 14.86 2.07
C VAL A 501 -28.23 14.38 1.23
N ASP A 502 -28.71 13.16 1.48
CA ASP A 502 -29.72 12.49 0.67
C ASP A 502 -31.09 12.57 1.35
N LEU A 503 -31.98 13.41 0.81
CA LEU A 503 -33.34 13.59 1.32
C LEU A 503 -34.36 12.65 0.66
N ARG A 504 -33.94 11.64 -0.11
CA ARG A 504 -34.88 10.70 -0.74
C ARG A 504 -35.42 9.71 0.30
N PRO A 505 -36.67 9.23 0.17
CA PRO A 505 -37.26 8.25 1.09
C PRO A 505 -36.39 7.01 1.32
N LYS A 506 -35.72 6.51 0.25
CA LYS A 506 -34.84 5.35 0.33
C LYS A 506 -33.67 5.50 1.32
N ASN A 507 -33.15 6.71 1.52
CA ASN A 507 -32.07 6.95 2.48
C ASN A 507 -32.61 6.85 3.92
N PHE A 508 -33.85 7.26 4.17
CA PHE A 508 -34.45 7.17 5.50
C PHE A 508 -34.81 5.73 5.90
N VAL A 509 -35.08 4.85 4.93
CA VAL A 509 -35.17 3.40 5.21
C VAL A 509 -33.86 2.87 5.79
N ILE A 510 -32.71 3.31 5.26
CA ILE A 510 -31.38 2.94 5.77
C ILE A 510 -31.15 3.52 7.17
N TRP A 511 -31.52 4.79 7.39
CA TRP A 511 -31.43 5.42 8.72
C TRP A 511 -32.30 4.72 9.77
N GLN A 512 -33.53 4.35 9.42
CA GLN A 512 -34.40 3.58 10.30
C GLN A 512 -33.80 2.21 10.61
N ASP A 513 -33.20 1.52 9.63
CA ASP A 513 -32.54 0.24 9.91
C ASP A 513 -31.37 0.39 10.89
N ARG A 514 -30.52 1.41 10.70
CA ARG A 514 -29.44 1.75 11.64
C ARG A 514 -29.98 2.02 13.06
N PHE A 515 -31.06 2.80 13.18
CA PHE A 515 -31.66 3.10 14.47
C PHE A 515 -32.34 1.90 15.14
N ARG A 516 -32.96 0.99 14.37
CA ARG A 516 -33.45 -0.29 14.89
C ARG A 516 -32.32 -1.13 15.48
N GLN A 517 -31.17 -1.19 14.80
CA GLN A 517 -29.99 -1.91 15.29
C GLN A 517 -29.44 -1.28 16.58
N MET A 518 -29.40 0.05 16.66
CA MET A 518 -29.00 0.77 17.88
C MET A 518 -29.93 0.48 19.06
N LEU A 519 -31.26 0.60 18.91
CA LEU A 519 -32.22 0.34 20.00
C LEU A 519 -32.22 -1.11 20.49
N ARG A 520 -32.06 -2.07 19.58
CA ARG A 520 -31.91 -3.49 19.94
C ARG A 520 -30.72 -3.71 20.88
N SER A 521 -29.63 -2.98 20.67
CA SER A 521 -28.44 -3.07 21.52
C SER A 521 -28.64 -2.47 22.92
N THR A 522 -29.47 -1.43 23.05
CA THR A 522 -29.76 -0.76 24.33
C THR A 522 -30.52 -1.67 25.30
N THR A 523 -31.42 -2.50 24.76
CA THR A 523 -32.31 -3.36 25.56
C THR A 523 -31.54 -4.52 26.22
N THR A 524 -30.48 -5.02 25.58
CA THR A 524 -29.62 -6.09 26.10
C THR A 524 -28.72 -5.61 27.25
N PHE A 525 -28.30 -4.34 27.23
CA PHE A 525 -27.38 -3.76 28.21
C PHE A 525 -27.89 -3.80 29.66
N LEU A 526 -29.16 -3.46 29.87
CA LEU A 526 -29.73 -3.35 31.23
C LEU A 526 -29.83 -4.70 31.96
N ASN A 527 -29.79 -5.82 31.24
CA ASN A 527 -30.03 -7.15 31.80
C ASN A 527 -28.75 -7.99 31.98
N GLU A 528 -27.63 -7.64 31.33
CA GLU A 528 -26.42 -8.49 31.22
C GLU A 528 -25.12 -7.83 31.73
N GLY A 529 -25.19 -6.67 32.42
CA GLY A 529 -24.04 -6.05 33.08
C GLY A 529 -22.92 -5.60 32.12
N SER A 530 -21.66 -5.62 32.58
CA SER A 530 -20.51 -5.10 31.81
C SER A 530 -20.17 -5.90 30.55
N THR A 531 -20.56 -7.18 30.49
CA THR A 531 -20.42 -8.05 29.31
C THR A 531 -21.31 -7.63 28.14
N ALA A 532 -22.36 -6.85 28.40
CA ALA A 532 -23.28 -6.37 27.38
C ALA A 532 -22.77 -5.13 26.61
N ILE A 533 -21.67 -4.52 27.08
CA ILE A 533 -21.02 -3.41 26.36
C ILE A 533 -20.12 -4.00 25.28
N THR A 534 -20.58 -3.90 24.04
CA THR A 534 -19.85 -4.32 22.85
C THR A 534 -19.70 -3.14 21.89
N LEU A 535 -18.97 -3.35 20.79
CA LEU A 535 -18.89 -2.38 19.69
C LEU A 535 -20.27 -2.02 19.11
N ARG A 536 -21.28 -2.89 19.29
CA ARG A 536 -22.65 -2.71 18.81
C ARG A 536 -23.53 -1.91 19.75
N SER A 537 -23.06 -1.58 20.96
CA SER A 537 -23.89 -0.93 21.98
C SER A 537 -24.05 0.57 21.71
N TYR A 538 -25.29 1.06 21.76
CA TYR A 538 -25.63 2.48 21.81
C TYR A 538 -26.40 2.76 23.11
N LEU A 539 -25.92 3.70 23.93
CA LEU A 539 -26.37 3.84 25.33
C LEU A 539 -27.39 4.98 25.56
N SER A 540 -27.84 5.65 24.50
CA SER A 540 -28.71 6.82 24.56
C SER A 540 -29.96 6.60 23.73
N ASP A 541 -31.11 7.13 24.17
CA ASP A 541 -32.32 7.19 23.33
C ASP A 541 -32.38 8.49 22.49
N GLU A 542 -31.61 9.50 22.90
CA GLU A 542 -31.44 10.75 22.17
C GLU A 542 -30.46 10.59 21.00
N ILE A 543 -30.70 11.34 19.92
CA ILE A 543 -29.79 11.40 18.77
C ILE A 543 -28.57 12.28 19.12
N ASN A 544 -27.50 11.66 19.63
CA ASN A 544 -26.19 12.30 19.74
C ASN A 544 -25.42 12.13 18.42
N ILE A 545 -25.45 13.17 17.57
CA ILE A 545 -24.96 13.09 16.18
C ILE A 545 -23.57 12.44 16.04
N GLY A 546 -22.60 12.80 16.89
CA GLY A 546 -21.25 12.24 16.83
C GLY A 546 -21.17 10.78 17.29
N GLU A 547 -21.99 10.38 18.26
CA GLU A 547 -22.03 9.00 18.76
C GLU A 547 -22.77 8.07 17.79
N VAL A 548 -23.86 8.57 17.19
CA VAL A 548 -24.59 7.90 16.12
C VAL A 548 -23.67 7.62 14.92
N VAL A 549 -22.94 8.64 14.45
CA VAL A 549 -22.02 8.46 13.31
C VAL A 549 -20.83 7.58 13.71
N GLY A 550 -20.29 7.72 14.92
CA GLY A 550 -19.25 6.83 15.43
C GLY A 550 -19.71 5.36 15.46
N TRP A 551 -20.94 5.10 15.90
CA TRP A 551 -21.54 3.76 15.88
C TRP A 551 -21.69 3.24 14.45
N ILE A 552 -22.12 4.08 13.49
CA ILE A 552 -22.23 3.70 12.08
C ILE A 552 -20.87 3.29 11.53
N PHE A 553 -19.81 4.06 11.80
CA PHE A 553 -18.46 3.71 11.35
C PHE A 553 -17.98 2.38 11.93
N ASN A 554 -18.35 2.06 13.19
CA ASN A 554 -17.96 0.81 13.82
C ASN A 554 -18.74 -0.41 13.30
N ASN A 555 -20.02 -0.24 12.96
CA ASN A 555 -20.95 -1.37 12.78
C ASN A 555 -21.50 -1.52 11.36
N ASP A 556 -21.48 -0.47 10.53
CA ASP A 556 -21.96 -0.56 9.16
C ASP A 556 -21.03 -1.47 8.34
N PRO A 557 -21.52 -2.62 7.80
CA PRO A 557 -20.70 -3.57 7.07
C PRO A 557 -20.02 -2.98 5.83
N GLN A 558 -20.53 -1.86 5.31
CA GLN A 558 -19.98 -1.19 4.14
C GLN A 558 -18.82 -0.24 4.49
N ILE A 559 -18.68 0.16 5.76
CA ILE A 559 -17.66 1.11 6.22
C ILE A 559 -16.56 0.38 7.01
N LYS A 560 -16.92 -0.41 8.03
CA LYS A 560 -15.99 -1.14 8.93
C LYS A 560 -14.77 -0.30 9.34
N GLY A 561 -14.99 0.90 9.87
CA GLY A 561 -13.96 1.87 10.22
C GLY A 561 -13.40 1.74 11.65
N TYR A 562 -13.67 0.65 12.37
CA TYR A 562 -13.17 0.45 13.72
C TYR A 562 -11.67 0.14 13.71
N ARG A 563 -10.96 0.60 14.74
CA ARG A 563 -9.53 0.36 14.90
C ARG A 563 -9.28 -1.11 15.26
N ILE A 564 -8.36 -1.74 14.53
CA ILE A 564 -7.73 -3.00 14.95
C ILE A 564 -6.40 -2.70 15.67
N LYS A 565 -6.12 -3.50 16.69
CA LYS A 565 -4.80 -3.60 17.31
C LYS A 565 -4.18 -4.92 16.84
N ALA A 566 -2.88 -4.93 16.54
CA ALA A 566 -2.21 -6.19 16.28
C ALA A 566 -2.30 -7.04 17.56
N LEU A 567 -2.66 -8.31 17.40
CA LEU A 567 -2.68 -9.30 18.48
C LEU A 567 -1.29 -9.91 18.67
#